data_AF-A0A173S7G3-F1
#
_entry.id   AF-A0A173S7G3-F1
#
_cell.length_a   1.000
_cell.length_b   1.000
_cell.length_c   1.000
_cell.angle_alpha   90.00
_cell.angle_beta   90.00
_cell.angle_gamma   90.00
#
_symmetry.space_group_name_H-M   'P 1'
#
loop_
_entity.id
_entity.type
_entity.pdbx_description
1 polymer ?
#
loop_
_entity_poly.entity_id
_entity_poly.type
_entity_poly.pdbx_seq_one_letter_code
_entity_poly.pdbx_strand_id
1 'polypeptide(L)'
;MSNKCKDCEFHDWDYEWDEVDEEEYPVRICEEGHNEYVDSRRECPFFQEFVKEPYVEEYTKCDKCELLQECEAEGRLMEITTEQDTIRHYTMGFGYPCKE
;
A
#
# COMPACT_ATOMS: atom_id res chain seq x y z
N MET A 1 -2.19 26.81 -6.21
CA MET A 1 -0.93 26.41 -5.54
C MET A 1 -1.13 24.97 -5.09
N SER A 2 -0.21 24.07 -5.45
CA SER A 2 -0.35 22.65 -5.08
C SER A 2 -0.01 22.53 -3.59
N ASN A 3 -1.00 22.31 -2.74
CA ASN A 3 -0.79 21.96 -1.33
C ASN A 3 -0.07 20.61 -1.30
N LYS A 4 1.25 20.59 -1.07
CA LYS A 4 1.98 19.33 -0.95
C LYS A 4 2.87 19.40 0.29
N CYS A 5 2.47 18.67 1.32
CA CYS A 5 3.24 18.48 2.56
C CYS A 5 4.71 18.14 2.29
N LYS A 6 5.00 17.37 1.22
CA LYS A 6 6.36 17.00 0.79
C LYS A 6 7.34 18.17 0.56
N ASP A 7 6.81 19.37 0.32
CA ASP A 7 7.62 20.56 0.07
C ASP A 7 7.94 21.31 1.39
N CYS A 8 7.49 20.78 2.54
CA CYS A 8 7.74 21.29 3.88
C CYS A 8 8.97 20.62 4.51
N GLU A 9 9.76 21.38 5.29
CA GLU A 9 10.93 20.84 6.02
C GLU A 9 10.55 19.88 7.16
N PHE A 10 9.27 19.91 7.58
CA PHE A 10 8.65 19.01 8.57
C PHE A 10 7.89 17.85 7.93
N HIS A 11 8.13 17.56 6.65
CA HIS A 11 7.53 16.39 6.02
C HIS A 11 8.14 15.12 6.60
N ASP A 12 7.27 14.29 7.18
CA ASP A 12 7.61 12.96 7.62
C ASP A 12 6.56 11.96 7.11
N TRP A 13 6.73 10.70 7.46
CA TRP A 13 5.86 9.61 7.10
C TRP A 13 5.81 8.62 8.26
N ASP A 14 4.61 8.31 8.70
CA ASP A 14 4.35 7.32 9.74
C ASP A 14 3.50 6.19 9.16
N TYR A 15 3.19 5.20 9.98
CA TYR A 15 2.26 4.13 9.68
C TYR A 15 1.16 4.10 10.74
N GLU A 16 -0.10 4.21 10.32
CA GLU A 16 -1.25 4.15 11.22
C GLU A 16 -2.00 2.84 11.03
N TRP A 17 -2.26 2.16 12.15
CA TRP A 17 -3.05 0.93 12.19
C TRP A 17 -4.55 1.28 12.14
N ASP A 18 -5.26 0.74 11.15
CA ASP A 18 -6.71 0.82 11.09
C ASP A 18 -7.34 -0.38 11.79
N GLU A 19 -8.14 -0.14 12.84
CA GLU A 19 -8.80 -1.20 13.61
C GLU A 19 -9.96 -1.90 12.89
N VAL A 20 -10.49 -1.30 11.81
CA VAL A 20 -11.58 -1.87 11.00
C VAL A 20 -10.99 -2.81 9.96
N ASP A 21 -9.92 -2.38 9.32
CA ASP A 21 -9.28 -3.11 8.22
C ASP A 21 -8.08 -3.95 8.69
N GLU A 22 -7.74 -3.91 9.98
CA GLU A 22 -6.60 -4.61 10.63
C GLU A 22 -5.28 -4.45 9.86
N GLU A 23 -4.98 -3.24 9.39
CA GLU A 23 -3.81 -2.96 8.54
C GLU A 23 -3.10 -1.64 8.85
N GLU A 24 -1.79 -1.59 8.54
CA GLU A 24 -0.96 -0.38 8.64
C GLU A 24 -0.85 0.36 7.30
N TYR A 25 -1.26 1.63 7.28
CA TYR A 25 -1.18 2.46 6.08
C TYR A 25 -0.10 3.52 6.21
N PRO A 26 0.70 3.80 5.16
CA PRO A 26 1.67 4.87 5.19
C PRO A 26 0.99 6.24 5.15
N VAL A 27 1.24 7.03 6.19
CA VAL A 27 0.61 8.31 6.49
C VAL A 27 1.68 9.41 6.35
N ARG A 28 1.63 10.18 5.25
CA ARG A 28 2.42 11.41 4.96
C ARG A 28 2.23 12.60 5.92
N ILE A 29 2.80 12.56 7.12
CA ILE A 29 2.57 13.61 8.12
C ILE A 29 3.37 14.89 7.79
N CYS A 30 2.74 16.05 7.98
CA CYS A 30 3.49 17.28 8.25
C CYS A 30 3.52 17.43 9.76
N GLU A 31 4.68 17.25 10.39
CA GLU A 31 4.77 17.49 11.83
C GLU A 31 4.52 18.98 12.12
N GLU A 32 3.87 19.26 13.26
CA GLU A 32 3.83 20.63 13.77
C GLU A 32 5.28 21.04 14.06
N GLY A 33 5.74 22.16 13.47
CA GLY A 33 7.14 22.61 13.54
C GLY A 33 7.67 22.89 14.96
N HIS A 34 6.89 22.57 15.99
CA HIS A 34 7.15 22.66 17.42
C HIS A 34 6.99 21.30 18.14
N ASN A 35 7.31 20.18 17.49
CA ASN A 35 7.54 18.91 18.20
C ASN A 35 8.70 19.09 19.20
N GLU A 36 8.63 18.53 20.41
CA GLU A 36 9.63 18.69 21.47
C GLU A 36 11.06 18.24 21.08
N TYR A 37 11.16 17.47 19.98
CA TYR A 37 12.42 17.01 19.37
C TYR A 37 12.93 17.89 18.22
N VAL A 38 12.14 18.88 17.78
CA VAL A 38 12.44 19.78 16.65
C VAL A 38 12.26 21.24 17.12
N ASP A 39 13.32 21.85 17.65
CA ASP A 39 13.33 23.27 18.02
C ASP A 39 13.34 24.15 16.75
N SER A 40 12.16 24.40 16.19
CA SER A 40 12.01 25.32 15.08
C SER A 40 10.92 26.35 15.38
N ARG A 41 11.24 27.65 15.26
CA ARG A 41 10.27 28.74 15.38
C ARG A 41 9.46 28.94 14.08
N ARG A 42 9.31 27.89 13.28
CA ARG A 42 8.84 27.97 11.89
C ARG A 42 7.58 27.13 11.72
N GLU A 43 6.51 27.77 11.28
CA GLU A 43 5.21 27.14 11.04
C GLU A 43 5.15 26.60 9.59
N CYS A 44 4.53 25.42 9.39
CA CYS A 44 4.27 24.86 8.06
C CYS A 44 2.93 25.37 7.51
N PRO A 45 2.88 26.21 6.47
CA PRO A 45 1.63 26.76 5.94
C PRO A 45 0.76 25.76 5.16
N PHE A 46 1.20 24.50 5.06
CA PHE A 46 0.57 23.45 4.26
C PHE A 46 0.15 22.22 5.07
N PHE A 47 0.08 22.33 6.41
CA PHE A 47 -0.46 21.28 7.27
C PHE A 47 -1.87 20.88 6.80
N GLN A 48 -2.08 19.60 6.50
CA GLN A 48 -3.38 19.01 6.17
C GLN A 48 -3.64 17.81 7.06
N GLU A 49 -4.81 17.78 7.68
CA GLU A 49 -5.35 16.63 8.40
C GLU A 49 -5.66 15.49 7.41
N PHE A 50 -5.40 14.24 7.80
CA PHE A 50 -5.44 13.09 6.88
C PHE A 50 -6.82 12.71 6.37
N VAL A 51 -6.88 12.24 5.12
CA VAL A 51 -8.04 11.57 4.54
C VAL A 51 -7.59 10.19 4.03
N LYS A 52 -8.10 9.11 4.64
CA LYS A 52 -7.84 7.73 4.23
C LYS A 52 -8.45 7.47 2.85
N GLU A 53 -7.68 6.88 1.92
CA GLU A 53 -8.20 6.40 0.63
C GLU A 53 -8.60 4.91 0.75
N PRO A 54 -9.72 4.48 0.14
CA PRO A 54 -10.16 3.09 0.21
C PRO A 54 -9.28 2.15 -0.64
N TYR A 55 -9.09 0.92 -0.16
CA TYR A 55 -8.39 -0.15 -0.90
C TYR A 55 -9.10 -0.48 -2.22
N VAL A 56 -8.31 -0.73 -3.27
CA VAL A 56 -8.80 -1.16 -4.59
C VAL A 56 -8.03 -2.42 -5.01
N GLU A 57 -8.73 -3.56 -5.00
CA GLU A 57 -8.18 -4.87 -5.35
C GLU A 57 -7.70 -4.93 -6.81
N GLU A 58 -6.48 -5.45 -7.02
CA GLU A 58 -5.85 -5.57 -8.33
C GLU A 58 -5.66 -7.05 -8.75
N TYR A 59 -5.96 -7.34 -10.01
CA TYR A 59 -5.75 -8.68 -10.57
C TYR A 59 -4.30 -8.87 -11.02
N THR A 60 -3.71 -10.00 -10.68
CA THR A 60 -2.43 -10.47 -11.20
C THR A 60 -2.53 -10.89 -12.66
N LYS A 61 -1.37 -11.14 -13.28
CA LYS A 61 -1.30 -11.73 -14.62
C LYS A 61 -1.86 -13.16 -14.67
N CYS A 62 -1.70 -13.94 -13.60
CA CYS A 62 -2.16 -15.32 -13.58
C CYS A 62 -3.69 -15.38 -13.43
N ASP A 63 -4.28 -14.47 -12.66
CA ASP A 63 -5.74 -14.43 -12.43
C ASP A 63 -6.52 -14.24 -13.73
N LYS A 64 -5.90 -13.56 -14.71
CA LYS A 64 -6.47 -13.31 -16.04
C LYS A 64 -6.04 -14.33 -17.09
N CYS A 65 -5.25 -15.33 -16.72
CA CYS A 65 -4.69 -16.31 -17.66
C CYS A 65 -5.70 -17.42 -17.97
N GLU A 66 -5.88 -17.74 -19.25
CA GLU A 66 -6.77 -18.84 -19.69
C GLU A 66 -6.29 -20.22 -19.20
N LEU A 67 -4.99 -20.37 -18.94
CA LEU A 67 -4.37 -21.59 -18.42
C LEU A 67 -4.37 -21.68 -16.89
N LEU A 68 -5.02 -20.75 -16.17
CA LEU A 68 -4.98 -20.68 -14.70
C LEU A 68 -5.33 -22.02 -14.05
N GLN A 69 -6.45 -22.63 -14.45
CA GLN A 69 -6.91 -23.91 -13.88
C GLN A 69 -5.93 -25.07 -14.14
N GLU A 70 -5.27 -25.08 -15.30
CA GLU A 70 -4.29 -26.11 -15.64
C GLU A 70 -3.01 -25.93 -14.81
N CYS A 71 -2.53 -24.69 -14.69
CA CYS A 71 -1.36 -24.36 -13.87
C CYS A 71 -1.61 -24.62 -12.38
N GLU A 72 -2.84 -24.37 -11.89
CA GLU A 72 -3.26 -24.69 -10.52
C GLU A 72 -3.27 -26.21 -10.29
N ALA A 73 -3.88 -26.99 -11.20
CA ALA A 73 -3.94 -28.45 -11.11
C ALA A 73 -2.56 -29.12 -11.12
N GLU A 74 -1.59 -28.52 -11.83
CA GLU A 74 -0.20 -28.99 -11.85
C GLU A 74 0.65 -28.50 -10.67
N GLY A 75 0.08 -27.70 -9.75
CA GLY A 75 0.81 -27.17 -8.60
C GLY A 75 1.92 -26.18 -8.98
N ARG A 76 1.78 -25.49 -10.12
CA ARG A 76 2.76 -24.50 -10.61
C ARG A 76 2.56 -23.11 -10.04
N LEU A 77 1.42 -22.86 -9.40
CA LEU A 77 1.04 -21.56 -8.88
C LEU A 77 1.30 -21.47 -7.37
N MET A 78 1.50 -20.25 -6.91
CA MET A 78 1.54 -19.87 -5.51
C MET A 78 0.40 -18.89 -5.25
N GLU A 79 -0.43 -19.17 -4.25
CA GLU A 79 -1.46 -18.25 -3.78
C GLU A 79 -0.81 -17.08 -3.03
N ILE A 80 -1.24 -15.85 -3.35
CA ILE A 80 -0.73 -14.60 -2.77
C ILE A 80 -1.87 -13.71 -2.23
N THR A 81 -3.06 -14.28 -2.05
CA THR A 81 -4.23 -13.62 -1.48
C THR A 81 -3.91 -12.99 -0.12
N THR A 82 -4.30 -11.74 0.05
CA THR A 82 -4.23 -10.98 1.31
C THR A 82 -5.62 -10.89 1.96
N GLU A 83 -5.70 -10.36 3.18
CA GLU A 83 -6.96 -10.26 3.93
C GLU A 83 -7.94 -9.24 3.32
N GLN A 84 -7.41 -8.27 2.55
CA GLN A 84 -8.20 -7.28 1.82
C GLN A 84 -8.80 -7.78 0.50
N ASP A 85 -8.33 -8.91 0.00
CA ASP A 85 -8.74 -9.43 -1.31
C ASP A 85 -10.08 -10.16 -1.21
N THR A 86 -10.96 -9.90 -2.18
CA THR A 86 -12.27 -10.56 -2.29
C THR A 86 -12.23 -11.83 -3.12
N ILE A 87 -11.16 -12.04 -3.89
CA ILE A 87 -10.90 -13.27 -4.64
C ILE A 87 -9.50 -13.82 -4.35
N ARG A 88 -9.25 -15.06 -4.78
CA ARG A 88 -7.91 -15.63 -4.69
C ARG A 88 -7.02 -15.10 -5.79
N HIS A 89 -5.81 -14.70 -5.41
CA HIS A 89 -4.79 -14.21 -6.33
C HIS A 89 -3.63 -15.20 -6.43
N TYR A 90 -3.11 -15.38 -7.65
CA TYR A 90 -2.06 -16.35 -7.91
C TYR A 90 -0.85 -15.73 -8.61
N THR A 91 0.33 -16.26 -8.30
CA THR A 91 1.56 -15.99 -9.06
C THR A 91 2.23 -17.30 -9.45
N MET A 92 3.22 -17.23 -10.35
CA MET A 92 4.01 -18.40 -10.68
C MET A 92 4.88 -18.81 -9.49
N GLY A 93 4.81 -20.08 -9.12
CA GLY A 93 5.67 -20.68 -8.11
C GLY A 93 7.15 -20.65 -8.55
N PHE A 94 8.05 -20.57 -7.56
CA PHE A 94 9.48 -20.48 -7.82
C PHE A 94 9.99 -21.66 -8.67
N GLY A 95 10.70 -21.33 -9.75
CA GLY A 95 11.35 -22.32 -10.61
C GLY A 95 10.46 -22.92 -11.70
N TYR A 96 9.17 -22.57 -11.77
CA TYR A 96 8.30 -22.98 -12.86
C TYR A 96 8.28 -21.92 -13.98
N PRO A 97 8.65 -22.28 -15.23
CA PRO A 97 8.45 -21.38 -16.35
C PRO A 97 6.96 -21.21 -16.63
N CYS A 98 6.58 -20.02 -17.13
CA CYS A 98 5.24 -19.78 -17.65
C CYS A 98 4.97 -20.75 -18.82
N LYS A 99 3.76 -21.27 -18.90
CA LYS A 99 3.29 -21.98 -20.09
C LYS A 99 3.01 -20.97 -21.21
N GLU A 100 3.34 -21.35 -22.43
CA GLU A 100 3.08 -20.60 -23.68
C GLU A 100 1.90 -21.22 -24.43
#